data_AF-A0A927YFZ9-F1
#
_entry.id   AF-A0A927YFZ9-F1
#
_cell.length_a   1.000
_cell.length_b   1.000
_cell.length_c   1.000
_cell.angle_alpha   90.00
_cell.angle_beta   90.00
_cell.angle_gamma   90.00
#
_symmetry.space_group_name_H-M   'P 1'
#
loop_
_entity.id
_entity.type
_entity.pdbx_description
1 polymer ?
#
loop_
_entity_poly.entity_id
_entity_poly.type
_entity_poly.pdbx_seq_one_letter_code
_entity_poly.pdbx_strand_id
1 'polypeptide(L)'
;SGLIIFPACMAYGVEPDAGPGLIFVTLPNVFNNIPMGRFWGSLFFVFLSFAALSTVFAVFENIISCTMDLTGWSRKKTCLINGIAMLILTVPCVLGFNVWSGVQPFGPGSNIMDLEDFLVSNILLPLGTVIFLLFTTSKKGWGFEKFLEEANEGEGLKFPKGLRMYVTYVLPLIVLVLFVMGLIDKFA
;
A
#
# COMPACT_ATOMS: atom_id res chain seq x y z
N SER A 1 12.07 -2.17 9.37
CA SER A 1 11.39 -2.88 10.48
C SER A 1 11.69 -4.37 10.56
N GLY A 2 12.01 -5.07 9.46
CA GLY A 2 12.28 -6.52 9.48
C GLY A 2 13.41 -6.99 10.40
N LEU A 3 14.46 -6.17 10.58
CA LEU A 3 15.60 -6.50 11.46
C LEU A 3 15.23 -6.66 12.94
N ILE A 4 14.10 -6.11 13.39
CA ILE A 4 13.61 -6.26 14.78
C ILE A 4 12.60 -7.41 14.87
N ILE A 5 11.80 -7.61 13.82
CA ILE A 5 10.70 -8.57 13.80
C ILE A 5 11.19 -10.00 13.55
N PHE A 6 12.08 -10.23 12.58
CA PHE A 6 12.52 -11.59 12.24
C PHE A 6 13.34 -12.29 13.34
N PRO A 7 14.30 -11.62 14.02
CA PRO A 7 14.99 -12.23 15.16
C PRO A 7 14.06 -12.50 16.34
N ALA A 8 13.07 -11.64 16.55
CA ALA A 8 12.03 -11.85 17.55
C ALA A 8 11.14 -13.06 17.21
N CYS A 9 10.67 -13.21 15.97
CA CYS A 9 9.91 -14.39 15.55
C CYS A 9 10.71 -15.69 15.77
N MET A 10 12.00 -15.70 15.41
CA MET A 10 12.89 -16.85 15.60
C MET A 10 13.18 -17.15 17.08
N ALA A 11 13.36 -16.12 17.93
CA ALA A 11 13.64 -16.30 19.35
C ALA A 11 12.42 -16.76 20.16
N TYR A 12 11.21 -16.40 19.73
CA TYR A 12 9.96 -16.72 20.43
C TYR A 12 9.12 -17.81 19.75
N GLY A 13 9.65 -18.47 18.72
CA GLY A 13 9.02 -19.62 18.07
C GLY A 13 7.69 -19.30 17.36
N VAL A 14 7.50 -18.07 16.89
CA VAL A 14 6.32 -17.67 16.14
C VAL A 14 6.60 -17.84 14.65
N GLU A 15 5.74 -18.60 13.95
CA GLU A 15 5.83 -18.73 12.49
C GLU A 15 5.66 -17.35 11.83
N PRO A 16 6.65 -16.88 11.04
CA PRO A 16 6.61 -15.57 10.41
C PRO A 16 5.56 -15.45 9.29
N ASP A 17 4.84 -16.53 8.99
CA ASP A 17 3.81 -16.62 7.94
C ASP A 17 2.39 -16.26 8.46
N ALA A 18 2.25 -15.78 9.70
CA ALA A 18 0.93 -15.49 10.29
C ALA A 18 0.22 -14.22 9.74
N GLY A 19 0.70 -13.66 8.63
CA GLY A 19 0.06 -12.54 7.93
C GLY A 19 -0.11 -11.27 8.80
N PRO A 20 -1.18 -10.47 8.58
CA PRO A 20 -1.41 -9.20 9.28
C PRO A 20 -1.50 -9.33 10.81
N GLY A 21 -1.85 -10.51 11.31
CA GLY A 21 -1.95 -10.81 12.74
C GLY A 21 -0.58 -10.95 13.44
N LEU A 22 0.51 -11.14 12.69
CA LEU A 22 1.84 -11.41 13.24
C LEU A 22 2.32 -10.30 14.17
N ILE A 23 2.07 -9.03 13.82
CA ILE A 23 2.47 -7.87 14.63
C ILE A 23 1.69 -7.86 15.95
N PHE A 24 0.42 -8.24 15.93
CA PHE A 24 -0.46 -8.23 17.10
C PHE A 24 -0.27 -9.43 18.03
N VAL A 25 0.32 -10.53 17.54
CA VAL A 25 0.63 -11.73 18.35
C VAL A 25 2.09 -11.75 18.80
N THR A 26 3.02 -11.46 17.90
CA THR A 26 4.46 -11.56 18.15
C THR A 26 4.96 -10.45 19.07
N LEU A 27 4.56 -9.20 18.82
CA LEU A 27 5.13 -8.07 19.56
C LEU A 27 4.71 -8.05 21.04
N PRO A 28 3.45 -8.34 21.42
CA PRO A 28 3.11 -8.46 22.84
C PRO A 28 3.90 -9.57 23.55
N ASN A 29 4.16 -10.70 22.88
CA ASN A 29 4.99 -11.77 23.43
C ASN A 29 6.44 -11.34 23.63
N VAL A 30 7.02 -10.59 22.69
CA VAL A 30 8.36 -10.01 22.82
C VAL A 30 8.41 -9.04 24.00
N PHE A 31 7.43 -8.13 24.09
CA PHE A 31 7.41 -7.14 25.16
C PHE A 31 7.24 -7.78 26.54
N ASN A 32 6.44 -8.85 26.68
CA ASN A 32 6.30 -9.55 27.97
C ASN A 32 7.61 -10.15 28.51
N ASN A 33 8.58 -10.44 27.64
CA ASN A 33 9.89 -10.98 28.03
C ASN A 33 10.93 -9.89 28.33
N ILE A 34 10.60 -8.62 28.12
CA ILE A 34 11.46 -7.47 28.44
C ILE A 34 11.00 -6.87 29.79
N PRO A 35 11.92 -6.50 30.69
CA PRO A 35 11.55 -5.77 31.91
C PRO A 35 10.81 -4.47 31.54
N MET A 36 9.71 -4.18 32.22
CA MET A 36 8.77 -3.09 31.88
C MET A 36 8.11 -3.23 30.51
N GLY A 37 7.89 -4.46 30.04
CA GLY A 37 7.23 -4.78 28.77
C GLY A 37 5.93 -4.02 28.49
N ARG A 38 5.08 -3.84 29.50
CA ARG A 38 3.82 -3.09 29.35
C ARG A 38 4.04 -1.62 28.97
N PHE A 39 5.08 -0.98 29.50
CA PHE A 39 5.41 0.41 29.18
C PHE A 39 5.90 0.51 27.73
N TRP A 40 6.86 -0.32 27.33
CA TRP A 40 7.39 -0.34 25.97
C TRP A 40 6.34 -0.75 24.93
N GLY A 41 5.50 -1.74 25.25
CA GLY A 41 4.39 -2.16 24.40
C GLY A 41 3.36 -1.06 24.21
N SER A 42 2.98 -0.35 25.28
CA SER A 42 2.04 0.80 25.17
C SER A 42 2.58 1.91 24.28
N LEU A 43 3.87 2.24 24.41
CA LEU A 43 4.52 3.29 23.62
C LEU A 43 4.61 2.89 22.14
N PHE A 44 4.92 1.62 21.87
CA PHE A 44 4.95 1.09 20.51
C PHE A 44 3.58 1.19 19.83
N PHE A 45 2.49 0.76 20.47
CA PHE A 45 1.15 0.85 19.88
C PHE A 45 0.69 2.29 19.68
N VAL A 46 1.08 3.22 20.55
CA VAL A 46 0.79 4.64 20.36
C VAL A 46 1.50 5.17 19.11
N PHE A 47 2.80 4.91 18.95
CA PHE A 47 3.53 5.34 17.75
C PHE A 47 3.06 4.65 16.47
N LEU A 48 2.76 3.35 16.55
CA LEU A 48 2.16 2.62 15.44
C LEU A 48 0.81 3.23 15.03
N SER A 49 -0.02 3.62 16.01
CA SER A 49 -1.31 4.28 15.73
C SER A 49 -1.12 5.63 15.07
N PHE A 50 -0.20 6.47 15.55
CA PHE A 50 0.09 7.75 14.89
C PHE A 50 0.64 7.59 13.48
N ALA A 51 1.51 6.61 13.26
CA ALA A 51 2.05 6.28 11.95
C ALA A 51 0.96 5.75 10.99
N ALA A 52 0.07 4.89 11.48
CA ALA A 52 -1.06 4.41 10.70
C ALA A 52 -2.09 5.50 10.40
N LEU A 53 -2.39 6.38 11.37
CA LEU A 53 -3.31 7.49 11.17
C LEU A 53 -2.76 8.51 10.16
N SER A 54 -1.46 8.79 10.17
CA SER A 54 -0.87 9.75 9.23
C SER A 54 -0.91 9.25 7.78
N THR A 55 -0.66 7.95 7.55
CA THR A 55 -0.78 7.36 6.21
C THR A 55 -2.23 7.32 5.73
N VAL A 56 -3.16 6.97 6.62
CA VAL A 56 -4.60 7.00 6.32
C VAL A 56 -5.04 8.41 5.93
N PHE A 57 -4.68 9.43 6.71
CA PHE A 57 -5.01 10.82 6.37
C PHE A 57 -4.42 11.27 5.03
N ALA A 58 -3.18 10.87 4.72
CA ALA A 58 -2.56 11.19 3.44
C ALA A 58 -3.32 10.57 2.25
N VAL A 59 -3.74 9.30 2.37
CA VAL A 59 -4.52 8.61 1.33
C VAL A 59 -5.92 9.23 1.19
N PHE A 60 -6.59 9.52 2.30
CA PHE A 60 -7.89 10.18 2.28
C PHE A 60 -7.84 11.57 1.62
N GLU A 61 -6.82 12.37 1.94
CA GLU A 61 -6.64 13.70 1.33
C GLU A 61 -6.37 13.59 -0.17
N ASN A 62 -5.63 12.56 -0.61
CA ASN A 62 -5.39 12.29 -2.03
C ASN A 62 -6.71 11.96 -2.76
N ILE A 63 -7.52 11.05 -2.23
CA ILE A 63 -8.83 10.68 -2.81
C ILE A 63 -9.77 11.89 -2.85
N ILE A 64 -9.84 12.67 -1.77
CA ILE A 64 -10.67 13.87 -1.69
C ILE A 64 -10.19 14.90 -2.71
N SER A 65 -8.89 15.15 -2.84
CA SER A 65 -8.32 16.08 -3.84
C SER A 65 -8.67 15.65 -5.26
N CYS A 66 -8.43 14.39 -5.63
CA CYS A 66 -8.80 13.89 -6.96
C CYS A 66 -10.30 14.01 -7.23
N THR A 67 -11.15 13.72 -6.22
CA THR A 67 -12.60 13.85 -6.38
C THR A 67 -13.01 15.32 -6.55
N MET A 68 -12.41 16.24 -5.79
CA MET A 68 -12.69 17.67 -5.93
C MET A 68 -12.26 18.21 -7.30
N ASP A 69 -11.10 17.81 -7.81
CA ASP A 69 -10.60 18.25 -9.10
C ASP A 69 -11.46 17.73 -10.26
N LEU A 70 -11.99 16.51 -10.16
CA LEU A 70 -12.84 15.91 -11.19
C LEU A 70 -14.30 16.38 -11.15
N THR A 71 -14.84 16.67 -9.96
CA THR A 71 -16.27 17.00 -9.78
C THR A 71 -16.54 18.49 -9.55
N GLY A 72 -15.51 19.28 -9.22
CA GLY A 72 -15.64 20.69 -8.85
C GLY A 72 -16.40 20.93 -7.53
N TRP A 73 -16.61 19.89 -6.72
CA TRP A 73 -17.39 19.98 -5.48
C TRP A 73 -16.62 20.63 -4.33
N SER A 74 -17.34 21.24 -3.39
CA SER A 74 -16.73 21.85 -2.21
C SER A 74 -16.19 20.81 -1.23
N ARG A 75 -15.01 21.10 -0.62
CA ARG A 75 -14.30 20.24 0.34
C ARG A 75 -15.20 19.50 1.33
N LYS A 76 -16.16 20.22 1.94
CA LYS A 76 -17.05 19.66 2.97
C LYS A 76 -17.99 18.58 2.43
N LYS A 77 -18.52 18.77 1.22
CA LYS A 77 -19.42 17.78 0.59
C LYS A 77 -18.64 16.56 0.14
N THR A 78 -17.48 16.78 -0.48
CA THR A 78 -16.61 15.70 -0.95
C THR A 78 -16.08 14.84 0.19
N CYS A 79 -15.67 15.46 1.30
CA CYS A 79 -15.20 14.74 2.49
C CYS A 79 -16.33 13.89 3.12
N LEU A 80 -17.55 14.43 3.23
CA LEU A 80 -18.68 13.68 3.79
C LEU A 80 -19.07 12.48 2.92
N ILE A 81 -19.17 12.69 1.60
CA ILE A 81 -19.58 11.64 0.66
C ILE A 81 -18.49 10.56 0.56
N ASN A 82 -17.22 10.94 0.37
CA ASN A 82 -16.11 9.97 0.33
C ASN A 82 -15.92 9.27 1.68
N GLY A 83 -16.13 9.95 2.81
CA GLY A 83 -16.07 9.34 4.14
C GLY A 83 -17.15 8.27 4.33
N ILE A 84 -18.39 8.55 3.94
CA ILE A 84 -19.48 7.56 4.00
C ILE A 84 -19.22 6.39 3.04
N ALA A 85 -18.77 6.67 1.81
CA ALA A 85 -18.42 5.64 0.85
C ALA A 85 -17.31 4.73 1.37
N MET A 86 -16.24 5.30 1.91
CA MET A 86 -15.13 4.55 2.52
C MET A 86 -15.60 3.70 3.70
N LEU A 87 -16.45 4.24 4.59
CA LEU A 87 -17.02 3.44 5.69
C LEU A 87 -17.79 2.23 5.15
N ILE A 88 -18.65 2.43 4.15
CA ILE A 88 -19.41 1.33 3.54
C ILE A 88 -18.48 0.31 2.87
N LEU A 89 -17.42 0.74 2.18
CA LEU A 89 -16.45 -0.16 1.56
C LEU A 89 -15.61 -0.93 2.58
N THR A 90 -15.32 -0.37 3.76
CA THR A 90 -14.55 -1.08 4.81
C THR A 90 -15.37 -2.13 5.56
N VAL A 91 -16.69 -1.99 5.62
CA VAL A 91 -17.61 -2.92 6.29
C VAL A 91 -17.49 -4.37 5.77
N PRO A 92 -17.52 -4.66 4.45
CA PRO A 92 -17.33 -6.02 3.94
C PRO A 92 -15.93 -6.59 4.25
N CYS A 93 -14.90 -5.74 4.33
CA CYS A 93 -13.54 -6.18 4.69
C CYS A 93 -13.46 -6.63 6.15
N VAL A 94 -14.08 -5.87 7.07
CA VAL A 94 -14.15 -6.25 8.50
C VAL A 94 -15.05 -7.48 8.72
N LEU A 95 -16.16 -7.57 7.98
CA LEU A 95 -17.05 -8.73 8.01
C LEU A 95 -16.38 -10.00 7.47
N GLY A 96 -15.47 -9.85 6.49
CA GLY A 96 -14.64 -10.94 5.97
C GLY A 96 -13.79 -11.63 7.03
N PHE A 97 -13.32 -10.90 8.06
CA PHE A 97 -12.58 -11.47 9.18
C PHE A 97 -13.43 -12.22 10.22
N ASN A 98 -14.76 -12.11 10.17
CA ASN A 98 -15.64 -12.64 11.22
C ASN A 98 -16.79 -13.51 10.67
N VAL A 99 -17.81 -12.90 10.06
CA VAL A 99 -19.07 -13.58 9.66
C VAL A 99 -19.03 -14.09 8.22
N TRP A 100 -18.24 -13.47 7.35
CA TRP A 100 -18.08 -13.83 5.94
C TRP A 100 -16.80 -14.63 5.64
N SER A 101 -16.23 -15.30 6.65
CA SER A 101 -15.06 -16.19 6.51
C SER A 101 -15.30 -17.40 5.58
N GLY A 102 -16.56 -17.66 5.20
CA GLY A 102 -16.94 -18.66 4.21
C GLY A 102 -16.92 -18.18 2.76
N VAL A 103 -16.79 -16.87 2.50
CA VAL A 103 -16.63 -16.32 1.14
C VAL A 103 -15.15 -16.36 0.81
N GLN A 104 -14.72 -17.48 0.23
CA GLN A 104 -13.34 -17.78 -0.12
C GLN A 104 -13.13 -17.66 -1.65
N PRO A 105 -12.98 -16.45 -2.20
CA PRO A 105 -12.87 -16.24 -3.64
C PRO A 105 -11.61 -16.87 -4.27
N PHE A 106 -10.58 -17.19 -3.47
CA PHE A 106 -9.31 -17.78 -3.94
C PHE A 106 -8.96 -19.13 -3.29
N GLY A 107 -9.92 -19.80 -2.63
CA GLY A 107 -9.70 -21.09 -1.97
C GLY A 107 -9.54 -21.02 -0.45
N PRO A 108 -9.27 -22.16 0.22
CA PRO A 108 -9.35 -22.30 1.67
C PRO A 108 -8.42 -21.33 2.40
N GLY A 109 -8.99 -20.44 3.20
CA GLY A 109 -8.27 -19.43 3.99
C GLY A 109 -8.18 -18.02 3.39
N SER A 110 -8.65 -17.81 2.15
CA SER A 110 -8.69 -16.48 1.52
C SER A 110 -9.87 -15.65 2.02
N ASN A 111 -9.59 -14.44 2.52
CA ASN A 111 -10.62 -13.49 2.97
C ASN A 111 -10.84 -12.38 1.93
N ILE A 112 -11.92 -11.62 2.08
CA ILE A 112 -12.23 -10.46 1.23
C ILE A 112 -11.10 -9.42 1.23
N MET A 113 -10.35 -9.28 2.33
CA MET A 113 -9.17 -8.41 2.39
C MET A 113 -8.04 -8.87 1.47
N ASP A 114 -7.84 -10.19 1.31
CA ASP A 114 -6.81 -10.72 0.42
C ASP A 114 -7.16 -10.51 -1.05
N LEU A 115 -8.47 -10.51 -1.37
CA LEU A 115 -8.97 -10.14 -2.69
C LEU A 115 -8.77 -8.66 -2.98
N GLU A 116 -9.09 -7.78 -2.04
CA GLU A 116 -8.85 -6.35 -2.19
C GLU A 116 -7.36 -6.04 -2.34
N ASP A 117 -6.52 -6.65 -1.49
CA ASP A 117 -5.07 -6.49 -1.59
C ASP A 117 -4.54 -7.03 -2.93
N PHE A 118 -5.05 -8.17 -3.41
CA PHE A 118 -4.67 -8.66 -4.74
C PHE A 118 -5.09 -7.70 -5.86
N LEU A 119 -6.33 -7.23 -5.86
CA LEU A 119 -6.83 -6.30 -6.87
C LEU A 119 -6.06 -4.98 -6.87
N VAL A 120 -5.74 -4.42 -5.70
CA VAL A 120 -5.07 -3.12 -5.60
C VAL A 120 -3.56 -3.27 -5.74
N SER A 121 -2.93 -4.14 -4.94
CA SER A 121 -1.47 -4.27 -4.84
C SER A 121 -0.85 -5.05 -6.00
N ASN A 122 -1.53 -6.08 -6.51
CA ASN A 122 -0.98 -6.90 -7.60
C ASN A 122 -1.49 -6.51 -8.98
N ILE A 123 -2.68 -5.92 -9.09
CA ILE A 123 -3.26 -5.55 -10.39
C ILE A 123 -3.23 -4.04 -10.62
N LEU A 124 -3.92 -3.25 -9.79
CA LEU A 124 -4.14 -1.84 -10.05
C LEU A 124 -2.86 -1.01 -9.96
N LEU A 125 -2.03 -1.24 -8.92
CA LEU A 125 -0.78 -0.51 -8.70
C LEU A 125 0.26 -0.78 -9.80
N PRO A 126 0.57 -2.03 -10.17
CA PRO A 126 1.50 -2.30 -11.26
C PRO A 126 0.97 -1.83 -12.61
N LEU A 127 -0.31 -2.05 -12.93
CA LEU A 127 -0.90 -1.57 -14.19
C LEU A 127 -0.92 -0.04 -14.27
N GLY A 128 -1.31 0.63 -13.19
CA GLY A 128 -1.28 2.10 -13.10
C GLY A 128 0.13 2.64 -13.31
N THR A 129 1.14 1.96 -12.74
CA THR A 129 2.55 2.31 -12.94
C THR A 129 2.98 2.11 -14.39
N VAL A 130 2.60 1.01 -15.06
CA VAL A 130 2.91 0.78 -16.48
C VAL A 130 2.23 1.83 -17.36
N ILE A 131 0.97 2.16 -17.13
CA ILE A 131 0.25 3.19 -17.89
C ILE A 131 0.94 4.55 -17.70
N PHE A 132 1.30 4.91 -16.47
CA PHE A 132 2.00 6.16 -16.17
C PHE A 132 3.40 6.20 -16.81
N LEU A 133 4.14 5.10 -16.77
CA LEU A 133 5.45 4.98 -17.44
C LEU A 133 5.32 5.07 -18.95
N LEU A 134 4.35 4.40 -19.56
CA LEU A 134 4.11 4.50 -20.99
C LEU A 134 3.67 5.91 -21.38
N PHE A 135 2.89 6.60 -20.54
CA PHE A 135 2.46 7.97 -20.80
C PHE A 135 3.60 8.99 -20.70
N THR A 136 4.53 8.80 -19.75
CA THR A 136 5.72 9.66 -19.58
C THR A 136 6.82 9.37 -20.61
N THR A 137 6.94 8.12 -21.09
CA THR A 137 8.00 7.70 -22.03
C THR A 137 7.58 7.74 -23.50
N SER A 138 6.29 7.61 -23.81
CA SER A 138 5.79 7.63 -25.18
C SER A 138 5.70 9.04 -25.75
N LYS A 139 6.12 9.20 -27.02
CA LYS A 139 6.05 10.46 -27.78
C LYS A 139 4.62 10.96 -28.04
N LYS A 140 3.59 10.12 -27.85
CA LYS A 140 2.16 10.48 -28.00
C LYS A 140 1.49 10.93 -26.69
N GLY A 141 2.15 10.79 -25.54
CA GLY A 141 1.66 11.23 -24.23
C GLY A 141 2.29 12.56 -23.81
N TRP A 142 2.94 12.58 -22.65
CA TRP A 142 3.68 13.74 -22.14
C TRP A 142 5.01 13.94 -22.87
N GLY A 143 5.68 12.84 -23.23
CA GLY A 143 7.01 12.85 -23.81
C GLY A 143 8.10 13.10 -22.77
N PHE A 144 9.15 12.27 -22.80
CA PHE A 144 10.21 12.27 -21.79
C PHE A 144 10.91 13.63 -21.61
N GLU A 145 10.98 14.43 -22.69
CA GLU A 145 11.60 15.77 -22.65
C GLU A 145 10.74 16.81 -21.92
N LYS A 146 9.41 16.79 -22.09
CA LYS A 146 8.50 17.68 -21.34
C LYS A 146 8.37 17.24 -19.89
N PHE A 147 8.34 15.94 -19.62
CA PHE A 147 8.37 15.41 -18.25
C PHE A 147 9.65 15.84 -17.52
N LEU A 148 10.80 15.81 -18.20
CA LEU A 148 12.06 16.23 -17.61
C LEU A 148 12.17 17.75 -17.47
N GLU A 149 11.43 18.52 -18.25
CA GLU A 149 11.33 19.98 -18.10
C GLU A 149 10.48 20.35 -16.88
N GLU A 150 9.31 19.74 -16.74
CA GLU A 150 8.37 19.98 -15.64
C GLU A 150 8.86 19.41 -14.30
N ALA A 151 9.51 18.24 -14.32
CA ALA A 151 10.17 17.68 -13.14
C ALA A 151 11.40 18.52 -12.69
N ASN A 152 11.94 19.38 -13.56
CA ASN A 152 13.06 20.27 -13.28
C ASN A 152 12.64 21.75 -13.14
N GLU A 153 11.34 22.04 -13.12
CA GLU A 153 10.81 23.41 -13.03
C GLU A 153 10.90 23.97 -11.58
N GLY A 154 11.14 23.10 -10.59
CA GLY A 154 11.39 23.48 -9.20
C GLY A 154 12.86 23.83 -8.88
N GLU A 155 13.08 24.51 -7.76
CA GLU A 155 14.43 24.75 -7.23
C GLU A 155 14.94 23.52 -6.46
N GLY A 156 15.76 22.69 -7.11
CA GLY A 156 16.33 21.48 -6.51
C GLY A 156 17.27 20.69 -7.42
N LEU A 157 17.68 19.50 -6.96
CA LEU A 157 18.52 18.57 -7.72
C LEU A 157 17.84 18.16 -9.02
N LYS A 158 18.46 18.49 -10.16
CA LYS A 158 17.90 18.21 -11.48
C LYS A 158 17.87 16.71 -11.76
N PHE A 159 16.76 16.23 -12.31
CA PHE A 159 16.60 14.85 -12.74
C PHE A 159 17.63 14.52 -13.84
N PRO A 160 18.54 13.55 -13.63
CA PRO A 160 19.64 13.30 -14.55
C PRO A 160 19.11 12.69 -15.85
N LYS A 161 19.44 13.32 -16.98
CA LYS A 161 19.05 12.88 -18.34
C LYS A 161 19.51 11.45 -18.67
N GLY A 162 20.55 10.95 -18.00
CA GLY A 162 21.04 9.57 -18.13
C GLY A 162 20.10 8.50 -17.57
N LEU A 163 19.18 8.84 -16.66
CA LEU A 163 18.17 7.90 -16.15
C LEU A 163 17.06 7.61 -17.18
N ARG A 164 17.06 8.27 -18.34
CA ARG A 164 16.10 8.02 -19.43
C ARG A 164 16.02 6.55 -19.82
N MET A 165 17.17 5.89 -19.97
CA MET A 165 17.22 4.46 -20.33
C MET A 165 16.62 3.58 -19.23
N TYR A 166 16.89 3.92 -17.96
CA TYR A 166 16.38 3.20 -16.80
C TYR A 166 14.86 3.33 -16.67
N VAL A 167 14.34 4.55 -16.73
CA VAL A 167 12.89 4.82 -16.62
C VAL A 167 12.10 4.30 -17.82
N THR A 168 12.70 4.31 -19.02
CA THR A 168 12.02 3.88 -20.25
C THR A 168 12.01 2.37 -20.45
N TYR A 169 13.05 1.65 -20.01
CA TYR A 169 13.19 0.22 -20.29
C TYR A 169 13.30 -0.65 -19.05
N VAL A 170 14.10 -0.25 -18.06
CA VAL A 170 14.37 -1.09 -16.88
C VAL A 170 13.18 -1.08 -15.92
N LEU A 171 12.63 0.10 -15.64
CA LEU A 171 11.51 0.31 -14.72
C LEU A 171 10.22 -0.41 -15.17
N PRO A 172 9.76 -0.26 -16.42
CA PRO A 172 8.58 -1.00 -16.87
C PRO A 172 8.83 -2.51 -16.91
N LEU A 173 10.05 -2.98 -17.22
CA LEU A 173 10.38 -4.40 -17.19
C LEU A 173 10.35 -4.97 -15.77
N ILE A 174 10.87 -4.26 -14.77
CA ILE A 174 10.77 -4.67 -13.36
C ILE A 174 9.30 -4.73 -12.93
N VAL A 175 8.49 -3.74 -13.28
CA VAL A 175 7.06 -3.72 -12.94
C VAL A 175 6.30 -4.87 -13.62
N LEU A 176 6.65 -5.19 -14.88
CA LEU A 176 6.06 -6.34 -15.60
C LEU A 176 6.45 -7.66 -14.93
N VAL A 177 7.71 -7.82 -14.51
CA VAL A 177 8.15 -8.99 -13.75
C VAL A 177 7.42 -9.10 -12.42
N LEU A 178 7.26 -7.99 -11.68
CA LEU A 178 6.48 -7.98 -10.42
C LEU A 178 5.01 -8.34 -10.65
N PHE A 179 4.40 -7.84 -11.72
CA PHE A 179 3.03 -8.18 -12.10
C PHE A 179 2.88 -9.67 -12.42
N VAL A 180 3.80 -10.23 -13.20
CA VAL A 180 3.79 -11.67 -13.54
C VAL A 180 4.08 -12.53 -12.31
N MET A 181 5.03 -12.14 -11.46
CA MET A 181 5.32 -12.84 -10.21
C MET A 181 4.15 -12.81 -9.23
N GLY A 182 3.49 -11.65 -9.07
CA GLY A 182 2.30 -11.51 -8.25
C GLY A 182 1.10 -12.32 -8.76
N LEU A 183 1.00 -12.55 -10.08
CA LEU A 183 0.04 -13.48 -10.66
C LEU A 183 0.43 -14.94 -10.40
N ILE A 184 1.70 -15.30 -10.57
CA ILE A 184 2.17 -16.68 -10.35
C ILE A 184 2.01 -17.08 -8.88
N ASP A 185 2.47 -16.27 -7.92
CA ASP A 185 2.39 -16.58 -6.49
C ASP A 185 0.95 -16.74 -5.96
N LYS A 186 -0.05 -16.22 -6.70
CA LYS A 186 -1.47 -16.30 -6.33
C LYS A 186 -2.25 -17.39 -7.06
N PHE A 187 -1.75 -17.90 -8.18
CA PHE A 187 -2.42 -18.94 -8.99
C PHE A 187 -1.65 -20.27 -9.06
N ALA A 188 -0.43 -20.35 -8.54
CA ALA A 188 0.39 -21.56 -8.41
C ALA A 188 0.29 -22.17 -7.00
#